data_AF-A0A8I1RND1-F1
#
_entry.id   AF-A0A8I1RND1-F1
#
_cell.length_a   1.000
_cell.length_b   1.000
_cell.length_c   1.000
_cell.angle_alpha   90.00
_cell.angle_beta   90.00
_cell.angle_gamma   90.00
#
_symmetry.space_group_name_H-M   'P 1'
#
loop_
_entity.id
_entity.type
_entity.pdbx_description
1 polymer ?
#
loop_
_entity_poly.entity_id
_entity_poly.type
_entity_poly.pdbx_seq_one_letter_code
_entity_poly.pdbx_strand_id
1 'polypeptide(L)'
;MQARKKKTKRSDAKQVAYEKKIAALRANYIERRFGSTADQKATTAKQNRKRVQDSVPKLISTIPTRSHAELLEMYQKCVKKMVGRNPAEISSAVLNLRDAILREWQKRTRSLISGDDYFEWPTTDAPKGDGYLSAESWRAVGMLSALGYHVGSTYNLSESERRHLLDQVLVIPLPPLNDALYMREWAAPKSAARLKKLAETIAALTRNAKRRNSNWLQTACGEWESDLDYLHKSYYIGRFHFDWPVT
;
A
#
# COMPACT_ATOMS: atom_id res chain seq x y z
N MET A 1 29.06 -65.92 -56.11
CA MET A 1 28.40 -65.51 -54.84
C MET A 1 28.11 -64.00 -54.73
N GLN A 2 27.53 -63.33 -55.75
CA GLN A 2 27.25 -61.87 -55.67
C GLN A 2 25.77 -61.46 -55.79
N ALA A 3 24.86 -62.36 -56.19
CA ALA A 3 23.44 -62.01 -56.39
C ALA A 3 22.58 -62.02 -55.11
N ARG A 4 22.97 -62.77 -54.06
CA ARG A 4 22.16 -62.93 -52.83
C ARG A 4 22.27 -61.75 -51.84
N LYS A 5 23.39 -61.00 -51.84
CA LYS A 5 23.61 -59.85 -50.93
C LYS A 5 22.88 -58.56 -51.36
N LYS A 6 22.47 -58.42 -52.63
CA LYS A 6 21.77 -57.22 -53.13
C LYS A 6 20.26 -57.19 -52.80
N LYS A 7 19.60 -58.35 -52.65
CA LYS A 7 18.16 -58.42 -52.31
C LYS A 7 17.88 -58.10 -50.83
N THR A 8 18.72 -58.57 -49.91
CA THR A 8 18.58 -58.34 -48.46
C THR A 8 18.79 -56.87 -48.09
N LYS A 9 19.86 -56.22 -48.60
CA LYS A 9 20.09 -54.78 -48.38
C LYS A 9 18.96 -53.88 -48.90
N ARG A 10 18.27 -54.29 -49.98
CA ARG A 10 17.12 -53.56 -50.55
C ARG A 10 15.84 -53.73 -49.72
N SER A 11 15.72 -54.85 -48.99
CA SER A 11 14.62 -55.12 -48.06
C SER A 11 14.78 -54.29 -46.78
N ASP A 12 15.98 -54.30 -46.20
CA ASP A 12 16.27 -53.55 -44.97
C ASP A 12 16.19 -52.03 -45.19
N ALA A 13 16.65 -51.54 -46.34
CA ALA A 13 16.53 -50.11 -46.69
C ALA A 13 15.06 -49.67 -46.85
N LYS A 14 14.19 -50.56 -47.35
CA LYS A 14 12.74 -50.28 -47.46
C LYS A 14 12.05 -50.30 -46.10
N GLN A 15 12.46 -51.22 -45.21
CA GLN A 15 11.98 -51.30 -43.83
C GLN A 15 12.35 -50.04 -43.05
N VAL A 16 13.62 -49.62 -43.10
CA VAL A 16 14.10 -48.40 -42.45
C VAL A 16 13.45 -47.14 -43.02
N ALA A 17 13.19 -47.09 -44.33
CA ALA A 17 12.46 -45.99 -44.94
C ALA A 17 10.99 -45.95 -44.49
N TYR A 18 10.34 -47.11 -44.33
CA TYR A 18 8.98 -47.22 -43.82
C TYR A 18 8.88 -46.79 -42.34
N GLU A 19 9.80 -47.23 -41.50
CA GLU A 19 9.86 -46.84 -40.08
C GLU A 19 10.15 -45.35 -39.90
N LYS A 20 11.07 -44.77 -40.69
CA LYS A 20 11.28 -43.32 -40.72
C LYS A 20 10.02 -42.56 -41.13
N LYS A 21 9.29 -43.07 -42.12
CA LYS A 21 8.03 -42.46 -42.57
C LYS A 21 6.95 -42.53 -41.48
N ILE A 22 6.82 -43.66 -40.79
CA ILE A 22 5.90 -43.84 -39.66
C ILE A 22 6.29 -42.93 -38.49
N ALA A 23 7.57 -42.82 -38.16
CA ALA A 23 8.07 -41.94 -37.10
C ALA A 23 7.81 -40.46 -37.42
N ALA A 24 8.05 -40.05 -38.67
CA ALA A 24 7.74 -38.70 -39.13
C ALA A 24 6.24 -38.39 -39.06
N LEU A 25 5.37 -39.35 -39.43
CA LEU A 25 3.92 -39.20 -39.32
C LEU A 25 3.45 -39.11 -37.86
N ARG A 26 4.06 -39.88 -36.95
CA ARG A 26 3.78 -39.83 -35.51
C ARG A 26 4.20 -38.50 -34.89
N ALA A 27 5.39 -37.99 -35.24
CA ALA A 27 5.85 -36.68 -34.80
C ALA A 27 4.91 -35.55 -35.28
N ASN A 28 4.51 -35.57 -36.55
CA ASN A 28 3.59 -34.59 -37.12
C ASN A 28 2.19 -34.66 -36.47
N TYR A 29 1.72 -35.87 -36.11
CA TYR A 29 0.46 -36.06 -35.40
C TYR A 29 0.49 -35.48 -33.98
N ILE A 30 1.59 -35.66 -33.25
CA ILE A 30 1.78 -35.12 -31.89
C ILE A 30 1.89 -33.60 -31.91
N GLU A 31 2.64 -33.02 -32.85
CA GLU A 31 2.74 -31.56 -33.02
C GLU A 31 1.38 -30.93 -33.35
N ARG A 32 0.59 -31.53 -34.25
CA ARG A 32 -0.75 -31.03 -34.57
C ARG A 32 -1.73 -31.14 -33.39
N ARG A 33 -1.64 -32.21 -32.60
CA ARG A 33 -2.57 -32.48 -31.50
C ARG A 33 -2.25 -31.73 -30.22
N PHE A 34 -0.98 -31.41 -29.95
CA PHE A 34 -0.55 -30.81 -28.69
C PHE A 34 0.24 -29.49 -28.81
N GLY A 35 0.96 -29.26 -29.92
CA GLY A 35 1.77 -28.05 -30.11
C GLY A 35 0.94 -26.79 -30.35
N SER A 36 -0.09 -26.89 -31.20
CA SER A 36 -0.97 -25.76 -31.53
C SER A 36 -1.76 -25.25 -30.32
N THR A 37 -2.25 -26.15 -29.47
CA THR A 37 -3.15 -25.79 -28.35
C THR A 37 -2.45 -25.10 -27.18
N ALA A 38 -1.18 -25.42 -26.89
CA ALA A 38 -0.45 -24.81 -25.77
C ALA A 38 -0.01 -23.38 -26.12
N ASP A 39 0.55 -23.18 -27.31
CA ASP A 39 0.96 -21.87 -27.80
C ASP A 39 -0.23 -20.95 -28.07
N GLN A 40 -1.34 -21.48 -28.60
CA GLN A 40 -2.58 -20.71 -28.73
C GLN A 40 -3.15 -20.30 -27.38
N LYS A 41 -3.16 -21.19 -26.37
CA LYS A 41 -3.61 -20.86 -25.00
C LYS A 41 -2.70 -19.83 -24.33
N ALA A 42 -1.38 -19.95 -24.47
CA ALA A 42 -0.41 -19.01 -23.93
C ALA A 42 -0.54 -17.62 -24.61
N THR A 43 -0.71 -17.60 -25.93
CA THR A 43 -0.92 -16.38 -26.71
C THR A 43 -2.24 -15.69 -26.35
N THR A 44 -3.32 -16.46 -26.22
CA THR A 44 -4.65 -15.96 -25.79
C THR A 44 -4.60 -15.42 -24.36
N ALA A 45 -3.90 -16.09 -23.44
CA ALA A 45 -3.72 -15.62 -22.07
C ALA A 45 -2.90 -14.31 -22.00
N LYS A 46 -1.85 -14.19 -22.82
CA LYS A 46 -1.03 -12.98 -22.94
C LYS A 46 -1.82 -11.81 -23.55
N GLN A 47 -2.60 -12.05 -24.60
CA GLN A 47 -3.49 -11.06 -25.21
C GLN A 47 -4.59 -10.60 -24.23
N ASN A 48 -5.20 -11.53 -23.49
CA ASN A 48 -6.20 -11.18 -22.49
C ASN A 48 -5.61 -10.39 -21.31
N ARG A 49 -4.39 -10.72 -20.83
CA ARG A 49 -3.69 -9.91 -19.82
C ARG A 49 -3.45 -8.48 -20.31
N LYS A 50 -2.96 -8.32 -21.54
CA LYS A 50 -2.73 -6.99 -22.15
C LYS A 50 -4.03 -6.20 -22.29
N ARG A 51 -5.10 -6.82 -22.79
CA ARG A 51 -6.43 -6.18 -22.90
C ARG A 51 -7.00 -5.74 -21.55
N VAL A 52 -6.80 -6.52 -20.49
CA VAL A 52 -7.18 -6.14 -19.13
C VAL A 52 -6.32 -4.97 -18.64
N GLN A 53 -5.02 -4.99 -18.90
CA GLN A 53 -4.10 -3.90 -18.56
C GLN A 53 -4.53 -2.56 -19.20
N ASP A 54 -4.91 -2.59 -20.48
CA ASP A 54 -5.25 -1.39 -21.27
C ASP A 54 -6.64 -0.83 -20.93
N SER A 55 -7.55 -1.65 -20.38
CA SER A 55 -8.91 -1.24 -20.03
C SER A 55 -9.04 -0.68 -18.62
N VAL A 56 -8.15 -1.05 -17.69
CA VAL A 56 -8.19 -0.59 -16.30
C VAL A 56 -8.07 0.94 -16.15
N PRO A 57 -7.19 1.66 -16.87
CA PRO A 57 -7.13 3.12 -16.78
C PRO A 57 -8.46 3.82 -17.11
N LYS A 58 -9.16 3.33 -18.14
CA LYS A 58 -10.50 3.84 -18.52
C LYS A 58 -11.55 3.51 -17.45
N LEU A 59 -11.46 2.34 -16.83
CA LEU A 59 -12.35 1.98 -15.72
C LEU A 59 -12.10 2.89 -14.51
N ILE A 60 -10.83 3.14 -14.17
CA ILE A 60 -10.43 4.03 -13.07
C ILE A 60 -10.97 5.45 -13.29
N SER A 61 -10.93 5.99 -14.50
CA SER A 61 -11.46 7.33 -14.76
C SER A 61 -12.99 7.45 -14.59
N THR A 62 -13.73 6.33 -14.63
CA THR A 62 -15.18 6.31 -14.38
C THR A 62 -15.56 6.16 -12.91
N ILE A 63 -14.61 5.81 -12.04
CA ILE A 63 -14.88 5.54 -10.62
C ILE A 63 -15.60 6.70 -9.90
N PRO A 64 -15.22 7.98 -10.08
CA PRO A 64 -15.86 9.08 -9.36
C PRO A 64 -17.34 9.28 -9.67
N THR A 65 -17.80 8.89 -10.87
CA THR A 65 -19.19 9.10 -11.33
C THR A 65 -20.09 7.89 -11.11
N ARG A 66 -19.53 6.74 -10.69
CA ARG A 66 -20.29 5.49 -10.45
C ARG A 66 -21.08 5.55 -9.14
N SER A 67 -22.18 4.81 -9.05
CA SER A 67 -22.90 4.60 -7.79
C SER A 67 -22.10 3.75 -6.79
N HIS A 68 -22.49 3.76 -5.51
CA HIS A 68 -21.85 2.93 -4.48
C HIS A 68 -21.99 1.42 -4.79
N ALA A 69 -23.18 0.97 -5.23
CA ALA A 69 -23.44 -0.41 -5.57
C ALA A 69 -22.55 -0.91 -6.72
N GLU A 70 -22.38 -0.11 -7.77
CA GLU A 70 -21.49 -0.45 -8.89
C GLU A 70 -20.03 -0.57 -8.45
N LEU A 71 -19.55 0.33 -7.59
CA LEU A 71 -18.19 0.24 -7.04
C LEU A 71 -18.01 -1.01 -6.18
N LEU A 72 -19.03 -1.42 -5.42
CA LEU A 72 -19.02 -2.63 -4.62
C LEU A 72 -18.93 -3.88 -5.48
N GLU A 73 -19.72 -3.95 -6.55
CA GLU A 73 -19.60 -5.04 -7.52
C GLU A 73 -18.22 -5.10 -8.17
N MET A 74 -17.66 -3.94 -8.55
CA MET A 74 -16.32 -3.86 -9.14
C MET A 74 -15.25 -4.37 -8.16
N TYR A 75 -15.35 -3.97 -6.89
CA TYR A 75 -14.45 -4.43 -5.83
C TYR A 75 -14.57 -5.94 -5.60
N GLN A 76 -15.78 -6.48 -5.49
CA GLN A 76 -16.02 -7.92 -5.35
C GLN A 76 -15.45 -8.72 -6.53
N LYS A 77 -15.55 -8.19 -7.76
CA LYS A 77 -14.92 -8.78 -8.95
C LYS A 77 -13.39 -8.78 -8.85
N CYS A 78 -12.78 -7.74 -8.29
CA CYS A 78 -11.34 -7.72 -8.00
C CYS A 78 -10.97 -8.79 -6.96
N VAL A 79 -11.68 -8.84 -5.82
CA VAL A 79 -11.41 -9.81 -4.74
C VAL A 79 -11.55 -11.25 -5.24
N LYS A 80 -12.60 -11.58 -6.00
CA LYS A 80 -12.77 -12.91 -6.63
C LYS A 80 -11.59 -13.31 -7.52
N LYS A 81 -10.90 -12.34 -8.13
CA LYS A 81 -9.69 -12.59 -8.94
C LYS A 81 -8.42 -12.73 -8.10
N MET A 82 -8.46 -12.43 -6.81
CA MET A 82 -7.33 -12.52 -5.89
C MET A 82 -7.40 -13.75 -4.98
N VAL A 83 -8.60 -14.16 -4.56
CA VAL A 83 -8.81 -15.29 -3.65
C VAL A 83 -8.17 -16.57 -4.19
N GLY A 84 -7.38 -17.24 -3.35
CA GLY A 84 -6.73 -18.52 -3.67
C GLY A 84 -5.53 -18.44 -4.61
N ARG A 85 -5.04 -17.23 -4.95
CA ARG A 85 -3.88 -17.03 -5.84
C ARG A 85 -2.66 -16.53 -5.07
N ASN A 86 -1.48 -16.91 -5.55
CA ASN A 86 -0.22 -16.34 -5.06
C ASN A 86 -0.19 -14.83 -5.39
N PRO A 87 0.15 -13.95 -4.43
CA PRO A 87 0.26 -12.50 -4.66
C PRO A 87 1.11 -12.12 -5.88
N ALA A 88 2.19 -12.85 -6.16
CA ALA A 88 3.06 -12.60 -7.32
C ALA A 88 2.38 -12.86 -8.68
N GLU A 89 1.28 -13.61 -8.71
CA GLU A 89 0.52 -13.96 -9.91
C GLU A 89 -0.68 -13.04 -10.17
N ILE A 90 -1.02 -12.19 -9.20
CA ILE A 90 -2.12 -11.23 -9.32
C ILE A 90 -1.69 -10.11 -10.26
N SER A 91 -2.50 -9.86 -11.29
CA SER A 91 -2.23 -8.78 -12.25
C SER A 91 -2.18 -7.42 -11.55
N SER A 92 -1.14 -6.64 -11.80
CA SER A 92 -1.00 -5.26 -11.31
C SER A 92 -2.20 -4.39 -11.70
N ALA A 93 -2.84 -4.67 -12.84
CA ALA A 93 -4.07 -3.99 -13.25
C ALA A 93 -5.25 -4.24 -12.29
N VAL A 94 -5.37 -5.46 -11.73
CA VAL A 94 -6.40 -5.80 -10.74
C VAL A 94 -6.12 -5.11 -9.40
N LEU A 95 -4.85 -5.06 -8.99
CA LEU A 95 -4.43 -4.35 -7.78
C LEU A 95 -4.68 -2.84 -7.91
N ASN A 96 -4.29 -2.24 -9.04
CA ASN A 96 -4.50 -0.81 -9.31
C ASN A 96 -5.99 -0.44 -9.31
N LEU A 97 -6.85 -1.28 -9.90
CA LEU A 97 -8.29 -1.04 -9.90
C LEU A 97 -8.87 -1.15 -8.48
N ARG A 98 -8.47 -2.17 -7.71
CA ARG A 98 -8.86 -2.33 -6.30
C ARG A 98 -8.49 -1.08 -5.51
N ASP A 99 -7.24 -0.63 -5.62
CA ASP A 99 -6.72 0.50 -4.86
C ASP A 99 -7.42 1.81 -5.25
N ALA A 100 -7.75 2.00 -6.53
CA ALA A 100 -8.53 3.15 -6.98
C ALA A 100 -9.96 3.16 -6.39
N ILE A 101 -10.62 1.99 -6.31
CA ILE A 101 -11.95 1.88 -5.67
C ILE A 101 -11.87 2.18 -4.18
N LEU A 102 -10.86 1.63 -3.48
CA LEU A 102 -10.65 1.89 -2.06
C LEU A 102 -10.41 3.38 -1.77
N ARG A 103 -9.62 4.07 -2.61
CA ARG A 103 -9.42 5.53 -2.51
C ARG A 103 -10.71 6.33 -2.73
N GLU A 104 -11.54 5.92 -3.69
CA GLU A 104 -12.82 6.58 -3.94
C GLU A 104 -13.79 6.38 -2.78
N TRP A 105 -13.86 5.17 -2.22
CA TRP A 105 -14.65 4.93 -1.01
C TRP A 105 -14.14 5.77 0.17
N GLN A 106 -12.83 5.85 0.36
CA GLN A 106 -12.26 6.76 1.36
C GLN A 106 -12.70 8.21 1.14
N LYS A 107 -12.76 8.69 -0.11
CA LYS A 107 -13.24 10.05 -0.45
C LYS A 107 -14.75 10.23 -0.19
N ARG A 108 -15.57 9.24 -0.50
CA ARG A 108 -17.03 9.29 -0.27
C ARG A 108 -17.36 9.20 1.21
N THR A 109 -16.70 8.29 1.92
CA THR A 109 -16.78 8.18 3.37
C THR A 109 -16.30 9.47 4.05
N ARG A 110 -15.24 10.11 3.55
CA ARG A 110 -14.81 11.47 3.98
C ARG A 110 -15.92 12.53 3.87
N SER A 111 -16.81 12.41 2.88
CA SER A 111 -17.94 13.35 2.69
C SER A 111 -19.16 13.01 3.56
N LEU A 112 -19.23 11.80 4.11
CA LEU A 112 -20.33 11.33 4.97
C LEU A 112 -20.04 11.54 6.47
N ILE A 113 -18.76 11.52 6.86
CA ILE A 113 -18.31 11.74 8.25
C ILE A 113 -18.03 13.24 8.49
N SER A 114 -18.86 14.13 7.95
CA SER A 114 -18.76 15.57 8.22
C SER A 114 -19.24 15.90 9.64
N GLY A 115 -18.46 15.49 10.63
CA GLY A 115 -18.41 16.03 11.99
C GLY A 115 -16.96 16.41 12.31
N ASP A 116 -16.77 17.33 13.26
CA ASP A 116 -15.50 17.96 13.70
C ASP A 116 -14.31 17.03 14.03
N ASP A 117 -14.49 15.71 13.89
CA ASP A 117 -13.50 14.71 14.24
C ASP A 117 -12.57 14.32 13.06
N TYR A 118 -12.95 14.56 11.80
CA TYR A 118 -12.06 14.30 10.66
C TYR A 118 -11.07 15.45 10.43
N PHE A 119 -9.80 15.12 10.25
CA PHE A 119 -8.76 16.06 9.84
C PHE A 119 -7.73 15.39 8.93
N GLU A 120 -7.07 16.13 8.04
CA GLU A 120 -6.01 15.55 7.20
C GLU A 120 -4.81 15.15 8.05
N TRP A 121 -4.36 13.89 7.91
CA TRP A 121 -3.19 13.42 8.63
C TRP A 121 -1.93 14.18 8.17
N PRO A 122 -1.13 14.74 9.10
CA PRO A 122 -0.03 15.61 8.74
C PRO A 122 1.11 14.85 8.06
N THR A 123 1.77 15.51 7.10
CA THR A 123 2.95 14.97 6.41
C THR A 123 4.25 15.39 7.09
N THR A 124 5.26 14.52 7.04
CA THR A 124 6.63 14.85 7.46
C THR A 124 7.52 15.30 6.29
N ASP A 125 6.95 15.49 5.11
CA ASP A 125 7.67 16.06 3.97
C ASP A 125 8.11 17.49 4.29
N ALA A 126 9.37 17.80 3.98
CA ALA A 126 10.06 18.99 4.44
C ALA A 126 10.64 19.76 3.26
N PRO A 127 9.78 20.38 2.42
CA PRO A 127 10.27 21.26 1.36
C PRO A 127 11.08 22.41 1.96
N LYS A 128 12.01 22.95 1.15
CA LYS A 128 12.82 24.12 1.53
C LYS A 128 11.88 25.26 1.95
N GLY A 129 12.07 25.76 3.17
CA GLY A 129 11.34 26.91 3.67
C GLY A 129 11.83 28.20 3.04
N ASP A 130 11.05 29.26 3.20
CA ASP A 130 11.39 30.64 2.84
C ASP A 130 12.50 31.26 3.72
N GLY A 131 12.92 30.55 4.77
CA GLY A 131 13.99 30.98 5.68
C GLY A 131 13.51 31.90 6.80
N TYR A 132 12.20 32.16 6.91
CA TYR A 132 11.66 33.04 7.93
C TYR A 132 11.17 32.25 9.15
N LEU A 133 11.82 32.45 10.30
CA LEU A 133 11.36 31.98 11.60
C LEU A 133 11.41 33.16 12.57
N SER A 134 10.24 33.63 13.01
CA SER A 134 10.17 34.63 14.09
C SER A 134 10.48 33.95 15.42
N ALA A 135 11.52 34.42 16.08
CA ALA A 135 11.95 33.93 17.39
C ALA A 135 10.99 34.34 18.52
N GLU A 136 10.17 35.39 18.34
CA GLU A 136 9.21 35.89 19.33
C GLU A 136 8.20 34.84 19.83
N SER A 137 7.99 33.74 19.09
CA SER A 137 7.02 32.69 19.46
C SER A 137 7.67 31.43 20.07
N TRP A 138 8.99 31.42 20.27
CA TRP A 138 9.68 30.23 20.74
C TRP A 138 9.48 30.04 22.25
N ARG A 139 8.72 28.99 22.60
CA ARG A 139 8.47 28.61 24.00
C ARG A 139 9.64 27.77 24.54
N ALA A 140 10.01 28.01 25.80
CA ALA A 140 11.15 27.33 26.44
C ALA A 140 10.93 25.82 26.64
N VAL A 141 9.69 25.40 26.93
CA VAL A 141 9.32 23.98 27.11
C VAL A 141 8.00 23.67 26.41
N GLY A 142 7.98 22.63 25.58
CA GLY A 142 6.77 22.10 24.95
C GLY A 142 6.15 20.94 25.72
N MET A 143 4.85 20.72 25.57
CA MET A 143 4.06 19.69 26.26
C MET A 143 4.70 18.29 26.22
N LEU A 144 5.19 17.86 25.05
CA LEU A 144 5.81 16.53 24.91
C LEU A 144 7.07 16.41 25.78
N SER A 145 7.94 17.42 25.75
CA SER A 145 9.13 17.45 26.60
C SER A 145 8.76 17.53 28.08
N ALA A 146 7.72 18.29 28.44
CA ALA A 146 7.27 18.41 29.83
C ALA A 146 6.76 17.08 30.41
N LEU A 147 6.20 16.22 29.55
CA LEU A 147 5.75 14.87 29.90
C LEU A 147 6.83 13.80 29.70
N GLY A 148 8.07 14.20 29.40
CA GLY A 148 9.22 13.29 29.29
C GLY A 148 9.30 12.54 27.96
N TYR A 149 8.52 12.91 26.94
CA TYR A 149 8.67 12.34 25.61
C TYR A 149 9.88 12.95 24.90
N HIS A 150 10.83 12.08 24.56
CA HIS A 150 12.04 12.42 23.83
C HIS A 150 12.34 11.36 22.75
N VAL A 151 13.06 11.77 21.72
CA VAL A 151 13.58 10.91 20.64
C VAL A 151 15.07 11.15 20.46
N GLY A 152 15.71 10.28 19.69
CA GLY A 152 17.13 10.25 19.44
C GLY A 152 17.92 9.68 20.63
N SER A 153 19.23 9.65 20.45
CA SER A 153 20.14 8.94 21.36
C SER A 153 20.42 9.65 22.69
N THR A 154 19.82 10.82 22.95
CA THR A 154 20.10 11.61 24.15
C THR A 154 19.42 11.04 25.39
N TYR A 155 18.18 10.55 25.27
CA TYR A 155 17.36 10.10 26.40
C TYR A 155 17.06 8.59 26.37
N ASN A 156 17.50 7.87 25.34
CA ASN A 156 17.42 6.40 25.20
C ASN A 156 16.06 5.77 25.54
N LEU A 157 14.95 6.44 25.23
CA LEU A 157 13.62 5.85 25.38
C LEU A 157 13.38 4.77 24.35
N SER A 158 12.95 3.60 24.80
CA SER A 158 12.50 2.52 23.92
C SER A 158 11.24 2.92 23.14
N GLU A 159 10.99 2.23 22.03
CA GLU A 159 9.78 2.44 21.22
C GLU A 159 8.49 2.28 22.04
N SER A 160 8.44 1.29 22.94
CA SER A 160 7.28 1.07 23.81
C SER A 160 7.08 2.21 24.81
N GLU A 161 8.15 2.75 25.41
CA GLU A 161 8.05 3.86 26.36
C GLU A 161 7.58 5.14 25.66
N ARG A 162 8.15 5.44 24.49
CA ARG A 162 7.72 6.58 23.67
C ARG A 162 6.24 6.52 23.34
N ARG A 163 5.77 5.37 22.82
CA ARG A 163 4.36 5.18 22.48
C ARG A 163 3.44 5.24 23.70
N HIS A 164 3.86 4.66 24.82
CA HIS A 164 3.12 4.78 26.07
C HIS A 164 2.94 6.24 26.52
N LEU A 165 4.00 7.06 26.44
CA LEU A 165 3.92 8.49 26.75
C LEU A 165 2.96 9.22 25.79
N LEU A 166 2.97 8.89 24.50
CA LEU A 166 2.03 9.45 23.53
C LEU A 166 0.58 9.05 23.82
N ASP A 167 0.34 7.81 24.24
CA ASP A 167 -0.98 7.35 24.70
C ASP A 167 -1.46 8.16 25.91
N GLN A 168 -0.56 8.41 26.87
CA GLN A 168 -0.87 9.26 28.03
C GLN A 168 -1.25 10.67 27.58
N VAL A 169 -0.49 11.30 26.69
CA VAL A 169 -0.79 12.64 26.15
C VAL A 169 -2.22 12.71 25.56
N LEU A 170 -2.70 11.63 24.94
CA LEU A 170 -4.07 11.58 24.42
C LEU A 170 -5.12 11.43 25.52
N VAL A 171 -4.85 10.64 26.55
CA VAL A 171 -5.86 10.15 27.50
C VAL A 171 -5.99 11.00 28.76
N ILE A 172 -4.90 11.58 29.25
CA ILE A 172 -4.89 12.26 30.54
C ILE A 172 -5.26 13.75 30.41
N PRO A 173 -5.77 14.37 31.49
CA PRO A 173 -5.70 15.81 31.67
C PRO A 173 -4.24 16.27 31.65
N LEU A 174 -3.90 17.20 30.77
CA LEU A 174 -2.52 17.69 30.65
C LEU A 174 -2.18 18.64 31.80
N PRO A 175 -0.92 18.64 32.27
CA PRO A 175 -0.48 19.62 33.26
C PRO A 175 -0.63 21.03 32.68
N PRO A 176 -1.01 22.03 33.51
CA PRO A 176 -1.05 23.41 33.09
C PRO A 176 0.38 23.85 32.71
N LEU A 177 0.60 24.14 31.44
CA LEU A 177 1.89 24.55 30.89
C LEU A 177 1.66 25.80 30.04
N ASN A 178 2.57 26.77 30.10
CA ASN A 178 2.44 28.06 29.40
C ASN A 178 1.09 28.77 29.71
N ASP A 179 0.54 29.51 28.75
CA ASP A 179 -0.70 30.29 28.91
C ASP A 179 -1.98 29.50 28.56
N ALA A 180 -3.14 30.10 28.84
CA ALA A 180 -4.44 29.49 28.57
C ALA A 180 -4.71 29.28 27.07
N LEU A 181 -4.14 30.10 26.17
CA LEU A 181 -4.30 29.92 24.73
C LEU A 181 -3.56 28.68 24.26
N TYR A 182 -2.34 28.47 24.76
CA TYR A 182 -1.56 27.26 24.52
C TYR A 182 -2.30 26.00 24.99
N MET A 183 -2.86 26.03 26.20
CA MET A 183 -3.62 24.89 26.72
C MET A 183 -4.87 24.59 25.89
N ARG A 184 -5.53 25.61 25.32
CA ARG A 184 -6.65 25.42 24.39
C ARG A 184 -6.23 24.71 23.11
N GLU A 185 -5.03 24.95 22.59
CA GLU A 185 -4.52 24.25 21.39
C GLU A 185 -4.49 22.73 21.58
N TRP A 186 -4.29 22.25 22.80
CA TRP A 186 -4.24 20.82 23.10
C TRP A 186 -5.63 20.18 23.23
N ALA A 187 -6.71 20.95 23.30
CA ALA A 187 -8.09 20.45 23.39
C ALA A 187 -8.34 19.46 24.54
N ALA A 188 -9.55 18.88 24.58
CA ALA A 188 -9.95 17.94 25.63
C ALA A 188 -9.29 16.55 25.45
N PRO A 189 -9.06 15.78 26.53
CA PRO A 189 -8.56 14.41 26.43
C PRO A 189 -9.46 13.53 25.57
N LYS A 190 -8.86 12.55 24.88
CA LYS A 190 -9.52 11.57 24.00
C LYS A 190 -10.33 12.17 22.85
N SER A 191 -10.10 13.44 22.49
CA SER A 191 -10.76 14.10 21.36
C SER A 191 -9.95 13.99 20.07
N ALA A 192 -10.62 14.12 18.92
CA ALA A 192 -9.94 14.20 17.63
C ALA A 192 -9.02 15.44 17.53
N ALA A 193 -9.44 16.57 18.10
CA ALA A 193 -8.63 17.77 18.17
C ALA A 193 -7.31 17.55 18.96
N ARG A 194 -7.34 16.78 20.05
CA ARG A 194 -6.14 16.38 20.81
C ARG A 194 -5.21 15.52 19.95
N LEU A 195 -5.76 14.54 19.23
CA LEU A 195 -4.99 13.69 18.33
C LEU A 195 -4.37 14.50 17.18
N LYS A 196 -5.14 15.41 16.59
CA LYS A 196 -4.67 16.33 15.56
C LYS A 196 -3.49 17.17 16.06
N LYS A 197 -3.65 17.83 17.20
CA LYS A 197 -2.59 18.67 17.77
C LYS A 197 -1.32 17.86 18.03
N LEU A 198 -1.46 16.65 18.56
CA LEU A 198 -0.34 15.75 18.82
C LEU A 198 0.39 15.38 17.52
N ALA A 199 -0.35 14.91 16.51
CA ALA A 199 0.19 14.52 15.22
C ALA A 199 0.87 15.69 14.50
N GLU A 200 0.26 16.88 14.50
CA GLU A 200 0.81 18.09 13.90
C GLU A 200 2.11 18.51 14.60
N THR A 201 2.17 18.38 15.93
CA THR A 201 3.36 18.70 16.73
C THR A 201 4.52 17.78 16.35
N ILE A 202 4.30 16.46 16.31
CA ILE A 202 5.34 15.50 15.91
C ILE A 202 5.80 15.77 14.47
N ALA A 203 4.87 15.93 13.54
CA ALA A 203 5.21 16.19 12.15
C ALA A 203 6.00 17.50 11.96
N ALA A 204 5.67 18.55 12.73
CA ALA A 204 6.43 19.80 12.73
C ALA A 204 7.86 19.61 13.26
N LEU A 205 8.03 18.86 14.35
CA LEU A 205 9.36 18.50 14.87
C LEU A 205 10.18 17.76 13.82
N THR A 206 9.59 16.76 13.16
CA THR A 206 10.25 16.00 12.09
C THR A 206 10.67 16.91 10.93
N ARG A 207 9.77 17.77 10.42
CA ARG A 207 10.09 18.68 9.31
C ARG A 207 11.21 19.64 9.68
N ASN A 208 11.17 20.19 10.89
CA ASN A 208 12.20 21.10 11.37
C ASN A 208 13.56 20.40 11.50
N ALA A 209 13.58 19.17 11.98
CA ALA A 209 14.80 18.37 12.06
C ALA A 209 15.36 18.00 10.68
N LYS A 210 14.51 17.59 9.73
CA LYS A 210 14.90 17.35 8.34
C LYS A 210 15.51 18.59 7.68
N ARG A 211 14.93 19.76 7.88
CA ARG A 211 15.46 21.03 7.34
C ARG A 211 16.82 21.42 7.91
N ARG A 212 17.08 21.10 9.18
CA ARG A 212 18.40 21.31 9.80
C ARG A 212 19.48 20.40 9.21
N ASN A 213 19.08 19.33 8.51
CA ASN A 213 19.95 18.42 7.75
C ASN A 213 21.21 17.98 8.52
N SER A 214 21.03 17.54 9.77
CA SER A 214 22.14 17.05 10.58
C SER A 214 22.05 15.55 10.82
N ASN A 215 23.20 14.87 10.75
CA ASN A 215 23.30 13.41 10.89
C ASN A 215 22.79 12.92 12.25
N TRP A 216 22.98 13.68 13.33
CA TRP A 216 22.48 13.30 14.66
C TRP A 216 20.96 13.36 14.80
N LEU A 217 20.26 14.04 13.88
CA LEU A 217 18.79 14.12 13.88
C LEU A 217 18.14 13.02 13.03
N GLN A 218 18.91 12.23 12.27
CA GLN A 218 18.33 11.18 11.42
C GLN A 218 17.60 10.12 12.24
N THR A 219 18.19 9.68 13.36
CA THR A 219 17.55 8.75 14.30
C THR A 219 16.25 9.34 14.85
N ALA A 220 16.28 10.59 15.33
CA ALA A 220 15.10 11.28 15.84
C ALA A 220 14.00 11.41 14.77
N CYS A 221 14.36 11.71 13.52
CA CYS A 221 13.42 11.74 12.40
C CYS A 221 12.73 10.39 12.19
N GLY A 222 13.48 9.29 12.15
CA GLY A 222 12.92 7.95 11.99
C GLY A 222 12.00 7.55 13.15
N GLU A 223 12.37 7.91 14.38
CA GLU A 223 11.55 7.64 15.56
C GLU A 223 10.25 8.45 15.56
N TRP A 224 10.30 9.75 15.25
CA TRP A 224 9.09 10.55 15.09
C TRP A 224 8.17 10.01 13.99
N GLU A 225 8.72 9.56 12.87
CA GLU A 225 7.92 8.97 11.79
C GLU A 225 7.28 7.64 12.18
N SER A 226 8.01 6.77 12.89
CA SER A 226 7.48 5.54 13.47
C SER A 226 6.35 5.82 14.47
N ASP A 227 6.55 6.81 15.35
CA ASP A 227 5.57 7.21 16.35
C ASP A 227 4.32 7.84 15.71
N LEU A 228 4.49 8.63 14.64
CA LEU A 228 3.39 9.22 13.88
C LEU A 228 2.58 8.14 13.15
N ASP A 229 3.23 7.14 12.55
CA ASP A 229 2.56 6.00 11.93
C ASP A 229 1.81 5.15 12.97
N TYR A 230 2.39 4.95 14.15
CA TYR A 230 1.72 4.30 15.28
C TYR A 230 0.42 5.03 15.68
N LEU A 231 0.48 6.36 15.86
CA LEU A 231 -0.70 7.15 16.20
C LEU A 231 -1.78 7.07 15.12
N HIS A 232 -1.37 7.10 13.86
CA HIS A 232 -2.28 6.96 12.73
C HIS A 232 -2.99 5.60 12.75
N LYS A 233 -2.25 4.50 12.93
CA LYS A 233 -2.81 3.15 12.94
C LYS A 233 -3.67 2.85 14.16
N SER A 234 -3.33 3.40 15.32
CA SER A 234 -3.94 3.04 16.60
C SER A 234 -5.16 3.90 16.96
N TYR A 235 -5.17 5.17 16.55
CA TYR A 235 -6.17 6.14 17.00
C TYR A 235 -6.93 6.83 15.87
N TYR A 236 -6.38 6.84 14.66
CA TYR A 236 -6.98 7.52 13.52
C TYR A 236 -7.66 6.52 12.58
N ILE A 237 -6.93 5.50 12.12
CA ILE A 237 -7.49 4.30 11.47
C ILE A 237 -8.22 3.50 12.56
N GLY A 238 -9.46 3.05 12.33
CA GLY A 238 -10.23 2.29 13.34
C GLY A 238 -11.29 3.11 14.10
N ARG A 239 -11.01 4.37 14.43
CA ARG A 239 -11.94 5.23 15.20
C ARG A 239 -13.05 5.88 14.35
N PHE A 240 -12.89 5.86 13.03
CA PHE A 240 -13.87 6.35 12.04
C PHE A 240 -14.55 5.22 11.27
N HIS A 241 -14.81 4.09 11.94
CA HIS A 241 -15.49 2.94 11.33
C HIS A 241 -16.98 2.98 11.64
N PHE A 242 -17.76 2.95 10.57
CA PHE A 242 -19.19 2.68 10.56
C PHE A 242 -19.41 1.22 11.00
N ASP A 243 -20.08 1.01 12.13
CA ASP A 243 -20.51 -0.32 12.56
C ASP A 243 -21.66 -0.79 11.67
N TRP A 244 -21.44 -1.87 10.91
CA TRP A 244 -22.52 -2.58 10.23
C TRP A 244 -23.26 -3.46 11.25
N PRO A 245 -24.61 -3.47 11.29
CA PRO A 245 -25.34 -4.42 12.10
C PRO A 245 -25.06 -5.85 11.62
N VAL A 246 -24.62 -6.68 12.55
CA VAL A 246 -24.67 -8.14 12.41
C VAL A 246 -26.14 -8.56 12.47
N THR A 247 -26.68 -8.99 11.33
CA THR A 247 -27.86 -9.86 11.26
C THR A 247 -27.46 -11.31 11.41
#